data_AF-A0A924BJW6-F1
#
_entry.id   AF-A0A924BJW6-F1
#
_cell.length_a   1.000
_cell.length_b   1.000
_cell.length_c   1.000
_cell.angle_alpha   90.00
_cell.angle_beta   90.00
_cell.angle_gamma   90.00
#
_symmetry.space_group_name_H-M   'P 1'
#
loop_
_entity.id
_entity.type
_entity.pdbx_description
1 polymer ?
#
loop_
_entity_poly.entity_id
_entity_poly.type
_entity_poly.pdbx_seq_one_letter_code
_entity_poly.pdbx_strand_id
1 'polypeptide(L)'
;MIRRRKVLSATSLALLAPSLSFAQSKNAAEIAVEAAKKYAGTEISIVWEAGLQSLDPLKYSGPKWEKLTGIKVKVVEVPTDQMFTKIMQDFRAKAGAYDALNVIPSWMPDLVKA
;
A
#
# COMPACT_ATOMS: atom_id res chain seq x y z
N MET A 1 -9.26 -30.52 76.00
CA MET A 1 -9.07 -31.61 75.02
C MET A 1 -9.34 -31.04 73.63
N ILE A 2 -8.40 -31.16 72.67
CA ILE A 2 -8.56 -31.06 71.19
C ILE A 2 -8.88 -29.64 70.62
N ARG A 3 -8.32 -29.03 69.56
CA ARG A 3 -7.11 -29.14 68.69
C ARG A 3 -6.97 -27.79 67.91
N ARG A 4 -5.85 -27.62 67.21
CA ARG A 4 -5.24 -26.41 66.60
C ARG A 4 -5.88 -25.83 65.30
N ARG A 5 -5.70 -24.50 65.13
CA ARG A 5 -5.29 -23.67 63.95
C ARG A 5 -5.86 -23.92 62.53
N LYS A 6 -6.33 -22.83 61.87
CA LYS A 6 -5.84 -22.17 60.59
C LYS A 6 -7.00 -21.48 59.82
N VAL A 7 -6.97 -20.16 59.60
CA VAL A 7 -6.66 -19.36 58.37
C VAL A 7 -7.60 -19.55 57.16
N LEU A 8 -8.01 -18.41 56.57
CA LEU A 8 -8.50 -18.11 55.20
C LEU A 8 -10.02 -18.09 54.94
N SER A 9 -10.55 -16.91 54.57
CA SER A 9 -11.23 -16.79 53.27
C SER A 9 -11.16 -15.34 52.76
N ALA A 10 -10.74 -15.21 51.50
CA ALA A 10 -10.59 -14.00 50.73
C ALA A 10 -11.87 -13.70 49.93
N THR A 11 -12.13 -12.45 49.59
CA THR A 11 -12.77 -12.13 48.31
C THR A 11 -12.42 -10.71 47.86
N SER A 12 -11.45 -10.62 46.96
CA SER A 12 -11.16 -9.43 46.17
C SER A 12 -12.33 -9.16 45.22
N LEU A 13 -12.95 -7.98 45.27
CA LEU A 13 -13.81 -7.50 44.19
C LEU A 13 -12.91 -6.90 43.10
N ALA A 14 -12.57 -7.72 42.10
CA ALA A 14 -12.11 -7.23 40.81
C ALA A 14 -13.34 -6.84 39.99
N LEU A 15 -13.66 -5.55 39.92
CA LEU A 15 -14.60 -5.03 38.93
C LEU A 15 -13.84 -4.79 37.62
N LEU A 16 -14.05 -5.75 36.70
CA LEU A 16 -13.74 -5.65 35.28
C LEU A 16 -14.38 -4.38 34.70
N ALA A 17 -13.57 -3.37 34.42
CA ALA A 17 -13.96 -2.33 33.47
C ALA A 17 -13.85 -2.93 32.06
N PRO A 18 -14.93 -2.99 31.25
CA PRO A 18 -14.78 -3.31 29.85
C PRO A 18 -14.05 -2.14 29.18
N SER A 19 -12.76 -2.30 28.91
CA SER A 19 -12.05 -1.46 27.97
C SER A 19 -12.72 -1.64 26.61
N LEU A 20 -13.62 -0.72 26.25
CA LEU A 20 -14.07 -0.53 24.88
C LEU A 20 -12.87 0.01 24.08
N SER A 21 -11.96 -0.88 23.74
CA SER A 21 -10.98 -0.63 22.69
C SER A 21 -11.77 -0.61 21.38
N PHE A 22 -12.24 0.58 20.97
CA PHE A 22 -12.60 0.81 19.58
C PHE A 22 -11.34 0.56 18.77
N ALA A 23 -11.23 -0.62 18.16
CA ALA A 23 -10.17 -0.91 17.22
C ALA A 23 -10.34 0.08 16.05
N GLN A 24 -9.44 1.07 15.96
CA GLN A 24 -9.42 2.02 14.86
C GLN A 24 -9.16 1.23 13.57
N SER A 25 -10.19 1.10 12.73
CA SER A 25 -10.09 0.39 11.46
C SER A 25 -8.97 1.00 10.64
N LYS A 26 -8.04 0.18 10.15
CA LYS A 26 -6.97 0.64 9.25
C LYS A 26 -7.60 1.28 8.01
N ASN A 27 -7.04 2.40 7.56
CA ASN A 27 -7.47 3.02 6.30
C ASN A 27 -6.92 2.24 5.08
N ALA A 28 -7.44 2.50 3.89
CA ALA A 28 -7.06 1.79 2.68
C ALA A 28 -5.55 1.88 2.36
N ALA A 29 -4.90 3.01 2.69
CA ALA A 29 -3.47 3.19 2.45
C ALA A 29 -2.62 2.31 3.37
N GLU A 30 -2.98 2.21 4.65
CA GLU A 30 -2.32 1.30 5.60
C GLU A 30 -2.50 -0.17 5.18
N ILE A 31 -3.69 -0.54 4.73
CA ILE A 31 -3.97 -1.90 4.22
C ILE A 31 -3.07 -2.18 3.01
N ALA A 32 -2.96 -1.26 2.06
CA ALA A 32 -2.13 -1.41 0.86
C ALA A 32 -0.63 -1.56 1.22
N VAL A 33 -0.12 -0.74 2.14
CA VAL A 33 1.28 -0.81 2.61
C VAL A 33 1.57 -2.17 3.27
N GLU A 34 0.73 -2.61 4.20
CA GLU A 34 0.94 -3.91 4.87
C GLU A 34 0.87 -5.07 3.89
N ALA A 35 -0.07 -5.05 2.94
CA ALA A 35 -0.18 -6.08 1.91
C ALA A 35 1.03 -6.10 0.97
N ALA A 36 1.65 -4.95 0.71
CA ALA A 36 2.78 -4.81 -0.19
C ALA A 36 4.12 -5.26 0.43
N LYS A 37 4.29 -5.20 1.76
CA LYS A 37 5.56 -5.56 2.44
C LYS A 37 6.09 -6.96 2.11
N LYS A 38 5.23 -7.91 1.75
CA LYS A 38 5.66 -9.25 1.30
C LYS A 38 6.49 -9.24 0.00
N TYR A 39 6.48 -8.13 -0.74
CA TYR A 39 7.25 -7.93 -1.96
C TYR A 39 8.48 -7.02 -1.74
N ALA A 40 8.89 -6.77 -0.51
CA ALA A 40 10.09 -5.98 -0.21
C ALA A 40 11.32 -6.52 -0.98
N GLY A 41 12.15 -5.62 -1.51
CA GLY A 41 13.32 -5.96 -2.33
C GLY A 41 13.03 -6.07 -3.82
N THR A 42 11.78 -5.94 -4.25
CA THR A 42 11.40 -5.86 -5.68
C THR A 42 11.45 -4.43 -6.21
N GLU A 43 11.38 -4.29 -7.53
CA GLU A 43 11.21 -3.02 -8.23
C GLU A 43 9.96 -3.13 -9.12
N ILE A 44 9.10 -2.10 -9.09
CA ILE A 44 7.97 -1.94 -10.00
C ILE A 44 8.22 -0.77 -10.93
N SER A 45 7.71 -0.88 -12.15
CA SER A 45 7.79 0.13 -13.19
C SER A 45 6.45 0.85 -13.36
N ILE A 46 6.49 2.18 -13.48
CA ILE A 46 5.30 3.00 -13.75
C ILE A 46 5.59 3.97 -14.88
N VAL A 47 4.73 3.99 -15.90
CA VAL A 47 4.75 5.04 -16.92
C VAL A 47 4.17 6.33 -16.36
N TRP A 48 4.82 7.46 -16.67
CA TRP A 48 4.38 8.78 -16.22
C TRP A 48 4.64 9.85 -17.28
N GLU A 49 3.81 10.89 -17.29
CA GLU A 49 4.04 12.08 -18.12
C GLU A 49 5.39 12.71 -17.77
N ALA A 50 6.24 12.85 -18.78
CA ALA A 50 7.58 13.40 -18.63
C ALA A 50 7.56 14.87 -18.15
N GLY A 51 8.61 15.27 -17.42
CA GLY A 51 8.80 16.65 -17.00
C GLY A 51 8.19 16.95 -15.64
N LEU A 52 7.28 17.94 -15.55
CA LEU A 52 6.83 18.43 -14.24
C LEU A 52 6.01 17.39 -13.47
N GLN A 53 5.21 16.58 -14.18
CA GLN A 53 4.33 15.58 -13.56
C GLN A 53 5.12 14.43 -12.92
N SER A 54 6.20 13.96 -13.58
CA SER A 54 7.02 12.85 -13.07
C SER A 54 7.81 13.19 -11.81
N LEU A 55 7.90 14.47 -11.42
CA LEU A 55 8.58 14.86 -10.18
C LEU A 55 7.90 14.29 -8.93
N ASP A 56 6.57 14.05 -8.94
CA ASP A 56 5.90 13.42 -7.80
C ASP A 56 6.44 12.02 -7.49
N PRO A 57 6.40 11.03 -8.42
CA PRO A 57 6.94 9.71 -8.13
C PRO A 57 8.46 9.70 -8.01
N LEU A 58 9.17 10.61 -8.68
CA LEU A 58 10.63 10.70 -8.57
C LEU A 58 11.11 11.26 -7.23
N LYS A 59 10.37 12.19 -6.61
CA LYS A 59 10.84 12.95 -5.43
C LYS A 59 10.03 12.69 -4.17
N TYR A 60 8.78 12.25 -4.29
CA TYR A 60 7.88 12.10 -3.15
C TYR A 60 7.26 10.71 -3.06
N SER A 61 6.32 10.36 -3.95
CA SER A 61 5.48 9.18 -3.76
C SER A 61 6.26 7.88 -3.93
N GLY A 62 7.21 7.81 -4.88
CA GLY A 62 8.12 6.67 -5.06
C GLY A 62 9.03 6.43 -3.85
N PRO A 63 9.84 7.41 -3.41
CA PRO A 63 10.66 7.26 -2.20
C PRO A 63 9.86 6.95 -0.94
N LYS A 64 8.64 7.51 -0.81
CA LYS A 64 7.74 7.20 0.31
C LYS A 64 7.26 5.75 0.26
N TRP A 65 6.89 5.26 -0.93
CA TRP A 65 6.49 3.86 -1.12
C TRP A 65 7.62 2.90 -0.79
N GLU A 66 8.83 3.18 -1.27
CA GLU A 66 10.03 2.38 -0.96
C GLU A 66 10.31 2.35 0.54
N LYS A 67 10.25 3.50 1.22
CA LYS A 67 10.44 3.57 2.68
C LYS A 67 9.40 2.74 3.45
N LEU A 68 8.15 2.71 2.99
CA LEU A 68 7.06 2.03 3.67
C LEU A 68 7.00 0.52 3.39
N THR A 69 7.46 0.09 2.22
CA THR A 69 7.23 -1.27 1.71
C THR A 69 8.51 -2.03 1.35
N GLY A 70 9.63 -1.34 1.16
CA GLY A 70 10.87 -1.88 0.61
C GLY A 70 10.84 -2.11 -0.91
N ILE A 71 9.82 -1.62 -1.61
CA ILE A 71 9.66 -1.77 -3.06
C ILE A 71 10.14 -0.51 -3.78
N LYS A 72 11.06 -0.66 -4.74
CA LYS A 72 11.53 0.46 -5.58
C LYS A 72 10.51 0.80 -6.66
N VAL A 73 10.42 2.08 -7.01
CA VAL A 73 9.57 2.57 -8.11
C VAL A 73 10.46 3.12 -9.21
N LYS A 74 10.50 2.43 -10.34
CA LYS A 74 11.14 2.89 -11.57
C LYS A 74 10.13 3.71 -12.38
N VAL A 75 10.35 5.00 -12.47
CA VAL A 75 9.52 5.92 -13.27
C VAL A 75 10.02 5.89 -14.72
N VAL A 76 9.13 5.55 -15.66
CA VAL A 76 9.39 5.61 -17.09
C VAL A 76 8.69 6.84 -17.65
N GLU A 77 9.48 7.89 -17.87
CA GLU A 77 8.97 9.15 -18.42
C GLU A 77 8.66 9.01 -19.92
N VAL A 78 7.45 9.42 -20.30
CA VAL A 78 7.01 9.43 -21.69
C VAL A 78 6.36 10.77 -22.00
N PRO A 79 6.66 11.39 -23.17
CA PRO A 79 5.93 12.57 -23.63
C PRO A 79 4.42 12.29 -23.71
N THR A 80 3.60 13.23 -23.25
CA THR A 80 2.14 13.08 -23.09
C THR A 80 1.45 12.63 -24.37
N ASP A 81 1.88 13.18 -25.51
CA ASP A 81 1.39 12.88 -26.85
C ASP A 81 1.74 11.46 -27.34
N GLN A 82 2.71 10.80 -26.71
CA GLN A 82 3.13 9.44 -27.02
C GLN A 82 2.65 8.41 -25.99
N MET A 83 2.29 8.85 -24.79
CA MET A 83 2.09 7.98 -23.63
C MET A 83 1.00 6.95 -23.86
N PHE A 84 -0.18 7.37 -24.35
CA PHE A 84 -1.27 6.43 -24.66
C PHE A 84 -0.86 5.36 -25.67
N THR A 85 -0.24 5.76 -26.78
CA THR A 85 0.18 4.83 -27.83
C THR A 85 1.20 3.82 -27.32
N LYS A 86 2.18 4.25 -26.51
CA LYS A 86 3.18 3.35 -25.94
C LYS A 86 2.60 2.38 -24.92
N ILE A 87 1.66 2.83 -24.08
CA ILE A 87 0.91 1.96 -23.16
C ILE A 87 0.19 0.86 -23.94
N MET A 88 -0.55 1.23 -24.99
CA MET A 88 -1.30 0.27 -25.80
C MET A 88 -0.38 -0.71 -26.55
N GLN A 89 0.77 -0.23 -27.03
CA GLN A 89 1.77 -1.08 -27.69
C GLN A 89 2.39 -2.09 -26.72
N ASP A 90 2.80 -1.65 -25.54
CA ASP A 90 3.35 -2.54 -24.50
C ASP A 90 2.35 -3.64 -24.11
N PHE A 91 1.10 -3.26 -23.89
CA PHE A 91 0.02 -4.19 -23.55
C PHE A 91 -0.24 -5.20 -24.67
N ARG A 92 -0.42 -4.73 -25.92
CA ARG A 92 -0.71 -5.62 -27.06
C ARG A 92 0.44 -6.56 -27.39
N ALA A 93 1.67 -6.09 -27.26
CA ALA A 93 2.87 -6.89 -27.48
C ALA A 93 3.19 -7.82 -26.30
N LYS A 94 2.54 -7.64 -25.14
CA LYS A 94 2.86 -8.31 -23.87
C LYS A 94 4.34 -8.13 -23.50
N ALA A 95 4.87 -6.94 -23.75
CA ALA A 95 6.29 -6.66 -23.56
C ALA A 95 6.65 -6.46 -22.07
N GLY A 96 5.70 -6.04 -21.24
CA GLY A 96 5.87 -5.98 -19.78
C GLY A 96 6.78 -4.84 -19.35
N ALA A 97 6.75 -3.71 -20.06
CA ALA A 97 7.53 -2.53 -19.71
C ALA A 97 6.97 -1.78 -18.48
N TYR A 98 5.69 -1.98 -18.15
CA TYR A 98 4.98 -1.26 -17.08
C TYR A 98 4.18 -2.20 -16.17
N ASP A 99 4.38 -2.06 -14.85
CA ASP A 99 3.57 -2.73 -13.82
C ASP A 99 2.34 -1.89 -13.42
N ALA A 100 2.45 -0.56 -13.57
CA ALA A 100 1.39 0.41 -13.28
C ALA A 100 1.34 1.53 -14.32
N LEU A 101 0.17 2.15 -14.47
CA LEU A 101 -0.07 3.20 -15.45
C LEU A 101 -0.52 4.49 -14.76
N ASN A 102 0.20 5.59 -14.99
CA ASN A 102 -0.40 6.92 -14.85
C ASN A 102 -1.22 7.20 -16.12
N VAL A 103 -2.50 7.55 -15.95
CA VAL A 103 -3.46 7.64 -17.06
C VAL A 103 -4.20 8.96 -17.03
N ILE A 104 -4.43 9.54 -18.20
CA ILE A 104 -5.36 10.64 -18.35
C ILE A 104 -6.79 10.07 -18.31
N PRO A 105 -7.72 10.61 -17.49
CA PRO A 105 -9.03 10.00 -17.26
C PRO A 105 -9.84 9.70 -18.53
N SER A 106 -9.68 10.51 -19.58
CA SER A 106 -10.35 10.29 -20.88
C SER A 106 -9.93 9.01 -21.59
N TRP A 107 -8.79 8.41 -21.25
CA TRP A 107 -8.29 7.18 -21.86
C TRP A 107 -8.85 5.91 -21.22
N MET A 108 -9.44 6.01 -20.02
CA MET A 108 -9.95 4.86 -19.28
C MET A 108 -10.93 3.98 -20.07
N PRO A 109 -11.90 4.52 -20.84
CA PRO A 109 -12.81 3.69 -21.63
C PRO A 109 -12.11 2.82 -22.68
N ASP A 110 -11.03 3.32 -23.27
CA ASP A 110 -10.25 2.59 -24.28
C ASP A 110 -9.34 1.55 -23.63
N LEU A 111 -8.72 1.88 -22.48
CA LEU A 111 -7.86 0.97 -21.72
C LEU A 111 -8.62 -0.22 -21.16
N VAL A 112 -9.86 -0.03 -20.69
CA VAL A 112 -10.69 -1.14 -20.16
C VAL A 112 -11.13 -2.11 -21.27
N LYS A 113 -11.22 -1.65 -22.51
CA LYS A 113 -11.61 -2.47 -23.68
C LYS A 113 -10.42 -3.12 -24.42
N ALA A 114 -9.19 -2.78 -24.04
CA ALA A 114 -7.97 -3.01 -24.82
C ALA A 114 -7.65 -4.47 -25.14
#